data_AF-A0A9W7ZCS7-F1
#
_entry.id   AF-A0A9W7ZCS7-F1
#
_cell.length_a   1.000
_cell.length_b   1.000
_cell.length_c   1.000
_cell.angle_alpha   90.00
_cell.angle_beta   90.00
_cell.angle_gamma   90.00
#
_symmetry.space_group_name_H-M   'P 1'
#
loop_
_entity.id
_entity.type
_entity.pdbx_description
1 polymer ?
#
loop_
_entity_poly.entity_id
_entity_poly.type
_entity_poly.pdbx_seq_one_letter_code
_entity_poly.pdbx_strand_id
1 'polypeptide(L)'
;MILGVGVDILNISRIGAVVKRGHLYTDRFARRILCASELEQFKQLANKQTEQTQYLATRWGVKEALYKAAYPHQHGSLSLLLKRIYQFHTTGDF
;
A
#
# COMPACT_ATOMS: atom_id res chain seq x y z
N MET A 1 -19.29 0.02 19.72
CA MET A 1 -19.81 -0.95 18.73
C MET A 1 -18.69 -1.25 17.74
N ILE A 2 -18.39 -2.52 17.47
CA ILE A 2 -17.38 -2.90 16.47
C ILE A 2 -18.01 -2.81 15.08
N LEU A 3 -17.38 -2.08 14.16
CA LEU A 3 -17.90 -1.84 12.80
C LEU A 3 -17.69 -3.02 11.84
N GLY A 4 -16.63 -3.81 12.06
CA GLY A 4 -16.28 -4.96 11.24
C GLY A 4 -14.88 -5.48 11.58
N VAL A 5 -14.57 -6.68 11.10
CA VAL A 5 -13.24 -7.31 11.25
C VAL A 5 -12.79 -7.78 9.88
N GLY A 6 -11.53 -7.53 9.54
CA GLY A 6 -10.94 -7.93 8.29
C GLY A 6 -9.57 -8.55 8.51
N VAL A 7 -9.28 -9.58 7.72
CA VAL A 7 -8.03 -10.34 7.78
C VAL A 7 -7.46 -10.47 6.38
N ASP A 8 -6.13 -10.37 6.29
CA ASP A 8 -5.40 -10.58 5.05
C ASP A 8 -4.14 -11.41 5.30
N ILE A 9 -3.85 -12.33 4.39
CA ILE A 9 -2.62 -13.14 4.39
C ILE A 9 -1.95 -12.91 3.04
N LEU A 10 -0.67 -12.51 3.09
CA LEU A 10 0.13 -12.23 1.90
C LEU A 10 1.43 -13.04 1.93
N ASN A 11 1.93 -13.40 0.75
CA ASN A 11 3.24 -14.03 0.62
C ASN A 11 4.30 -12.94 0.37
N ILE A 12 5.24 -12.79 1.31
CA ILE A 12 6.31 -11.77 1.25
C ILE A 12 7.13 -11.89 -0.05
N SER A 13 7.32 -13.09 -0.59
CA SER A 13 8.05 -13.31 -1.85
C SER A 13 7.40 -12.61 -3.05
N ARG A 14 6.08 -12.38 -3.03
CA ARG A 14 5.41 -11.61 -4.09
C ARG A 14 5.84 -10.15 -4.10
N ILE A 15 5.96 -9.55 -2.91
CA ILE A 15 6.46 -8.18 -2.74
C ILE A 15 7.96 -8.15 -3.06
N GLY A 16 8.71 -9.12 -2.55
CA GLY A 16 10.14 -9.25 -2.83
C GLY A 16 10.45 -9.37 -4.32
N ALA A 17 9.60 -10.04 -5.10
CA ALA A 17 9.74 -10.11 -6.56
C ALA A 17 9.61 -8.74 -7.23
N VAL A 18 8.78 -7.83 -6.72
CA VAL A 18 8.68 -6.45 -7.21
C VAL A 18 9.96 -5.69 -6.88
N VAL A 19 10.43 -5.80 -5.62
CA VAL A 19 11.63 -5.09 -5.17
C VAL A 19 12.89 -5.57 -5.92
N LYS A 20 12.97 -6.86 -6.24
CA LYS A 20 14.07 -7.46 -7.02
C LYS A 20 14.12 -6.99 -8.48
N ARG A 21 13.02 -6.49 -9.06
CA ARG A 21 13.02 -5.95 -10.43
C ARG A 21 13.75 -4.60 -10.55
N GLY A 22 14.10 -3.98 -9.43
CA GLY A 22 14.91 -2.76 -9.40
C GLY A 22 14.15 -1.51 -8.94
N HIS A 23 14.90 -0.43 -8.74
CA HIS A 23 14.44 0.77 -8.03
C HIS A 23 13.19 1.42 -8.64
N LEU A 24 13.08 1.49 -9.98
CA LEU A 24 11.92 2.08 -10.66
C LEU A 24 10.61 1.32 -10.36
N TYR A 25 10.67 -0.01 -10.26
CA TYR A 25 9.50 -0.82 -9.93
C TYR A 25 9.13 -0.68 -8.46
N THR A 26 10.13 -0.70 -7.59
CA THR A 26 9.98 -0.48 -6.15
C THR A 26 9.34 0.88 -5.86
N ASP A 27 9.84 1.96 -6.47
CA ASP A 27 9.35 3.32 -6.23
C ASP A 27 7.91 3.50 -6.72
N ARG A 28 7.59 3.03 -7.93
CA ARG A 28 6.21 3.05 -8.44
C ARG A 28 5.25 2.27 -7.54
N PHE A 29 5.66 1.10 -7.07
CA PHE A 29 4.84 0.29 -6.16
C PHE A 29 4.68 0.96 -4.80
N ALA A 30 5.76 1.49 -4.24
CA ALA A 30 5.74 2.23 -2.97
C ALA A 30 4.79 3.43 -3.06
N ARG A 31 4.87 4.25 -4.11
CA ARG A 31 3.96 5.41 -4.31
C ARG A 31 2.50 5.04 -4.47
N ARG A 32 2.20 3.83 -4.94
CA ARG A 32 0.82 3.34 -5.06
C ARG A 32 0.22 2.96 -3.71
N ILE A 33 1.04 2.49 -2.78
CA ILE A 33 0.55 1.89 -1.53
C ILE A 33 0.72 2.82 -0.36
N LEU A 34 1.81 3.58 -0.32
CA LEU A 34 2.23 4.36 0.83
C LEU A 34 1.68 5.79 0.76
N CYS A 35 1.27 6.33 1.91
CA CYS A 35 0.98 7.76 2.04
C CYS A 35 2.29 8.56 2.18
N ALA A 36 2.19 9.90 2.23
CA ALA A 36 3.37 10.78 2.27
C ALA A 36 4.32 10.48 3.43
N SER A 37 3.81 10.34 4.65
CA SER A 37 4.64 10.04 5.83
C SER A 37 5.25 8.63 5.80
N GLU A 38 4.53 7.66 5.24
CA GLU A 38 5.06 6.31 5.03
C GLU A 38 6.15 6.29 3.95
N LEU A 39 6.01 7.10 2.89
CA LEU A 39 7.03 7.25 1.86
C LEU A 39 8.31 7.87 2.43
N GLU A 40 8.21 8.85 3.32
CA GLU A 40 9.36 9.43 4.01
C GLU A 40 10.12 8.38 4.83
N GLN A 41 9.41 7.55 5.60
CA GLN A 41 10.00 6.43 6.32
C GLN A 41 10.62 5.40 5.37
N PHE A 42 9.93 5.08 4.28
CA PHE A 42 10.41 4.12 3.29
C PHE A 42 11.70 4.57 2.61
N LYS A 43 11.85 5.87 2.35
CA LYS A 43 13.10 6.45 1.79
C LYS A 43 14.30 6.24 2.71
N GLN A 44 14.10 6.19 4.04
CA GLN A 44 15.17 5.91 5.00
C GLN A 44 15.66 4.45 4.92
N LEU A 45 14.90 3.57 4.27
CA LEU A 45 15.26 2.17 4.01
C LEU A 45 15.98 1.99 2.67
N ALA A 46 16.46 3.08 2.04
CA ALA A 46 17.21 3.00 0.80
C ALA A 46 18.37 1.99 0.92
N ASN A 47 18.57 1.19 -0.12
CA ASN A 47 19.59 0.13 -0.21
C ASN A 47 19.41 -1.06 0.75
N LYS A 48 18.33 -1.08 1.56
CA LYS A 48 18.01 -2.17 2.49
C LYS A 48 16.86 -3.02 1.94
N GLN A 49 17.18 -3.90 0.98
CA GLN A 49 16.17 -4.57 0.16
C GLN A 49 15.19 -5.43 0.98
N THR A 50 15.70 -6.12 2.01
CA THR A 50 14.89 -6.98 2.88
C THR A 50 13.91 -6.14 3.69
N GLU A 51 14.38 -5.05 4.28
CA GLU A 51 13.59 -4.12 5.08
C GLU A 51 12.57 -3.36 4.22
N GLN A 52 12.94 -2.96 3.01
CA GLN A 52 12.00 -2.40 2.03
C GLN A 52 10.88 -3.39 1.70
N THR A 53 11.24 -4.66 1.47
CA THR A 53 10.27 -5.71 1.16
C THR A 53 9.31 -5.93 2.32
N GLN A 54 9.82 -6.03 3.55
CA GLN A 54 9.02 -6.19 4.76
C GLN A 54 8.12 -4.98 4.99
N TYR A 55 8.64 -3.76 4.85
CA TYR A 55 7.87 -2.53 5.02
C TYR A 55 6.67 -2.47 4.07
N LEU A 56 6.91 -2.72 2.77
CA LEU A 56 5.86 -2.72 1.75
C LEU A 56 4.85 -3.85 1.98
N ALA A 57 5.33 -5.04 2.35
CA ALA A 57 4.48 -6.19 2.66
C ALA A 57 3.53 -5.91 3.83
N THR A 58 4.06 -5.40 4.95
CA THR A 58 3.25 -5.07 6.13
C THR A 58 2.23 -3.98 5.82
N ARG A 59 2.64 -2.92 5.11
CA ARG A 59 1.72 -1.83 4.74
C ARG A 59 0.61 -2.29 3.80
N TRP A 60 0.93 -3.19 2.86
CA TRP A 60 -0.08 -3.81 2.01
C TRP A 60 -1.10 -4.61 2.82
N GLY A 61 -0.63 -5.59 3.60
CA GLY A 61 -1.52 -6.51 4.33
C GLY A 61 -2.45 -5.79 5.32
N VAL A 62 -1.93 -4.80 6.05
CA VAL A 62 -2.75 -4.00 6.99
C VAL A 62 -3.83 -3.20 6.25
N LYS A 63 -3.52 -2.64 5.08
CA LYS A 63 -4.48 -1.84 4.30
C LYS A 63 -5.57 -2.72 3.67
N GLU A 64 -5.23 -3.91 3.18
CA GLU A 64 -6.20 -4.88 2.70
C GLU A 64 -7.11 -5.41 3.82
N ALA A 65 -6.53 -5.74 4.99
CA ALA A 65 -7.31 -6.15 6.16
C ALA A 65 -8.26 -5.04 6.63
N LEU A 66 -7.79 -3.78 6.67
CA LEU A 66 -8.62 -2.63 7.01
C LEU A 66 -9.75 -2.42 5.99
N TYR A 67 -9.45 -2.52 4.69
CA TYR A 67 -10.45 -2.40 3.63
C TYR A 67 -11.57 -3.44 3.81
N LYS A 68 -11.20 -4.70 4.08
CA LYS A 68 -12.15 -5.79 4.35
C LYS A 68 -12.97 -5.58 5.62
N ALA A 69 -12.39 -4.98 6.66
CA ALA A 69 -13.12 -4.64 7.88
C ALA A 69 -14.15 -3.52 7.65
N ALA A 70 -13.85 -2.57 6.76
CA ALA A 70 -14.67 -1.39 6.51
C ALA A 70 -15.78 -1.59 5.46
N TYR A 71 -15.61 -2.53 4.52
CA TYR A 71 -16.54 -2.79 3.42
C TYR A 71 -17.52 -3.94 3.77
N PRO A 72 -18.86 -3.85 3.52
CA PRO A 72 -19.60 -2.92 2.66
C PRO A 72 -20.38 -1.82 3.44
N HIS A 73 -20.07 -1.58 4.72
CA HIS A 73 -20.79 -0.60 5.57
C HIS A 73 -20.72 0.86 5.09
N GLN A 74 -20.18 1.10 3.89
CA GLN A 74 -19.87 2.40 3.33
C GLN A 74 -20.39 2.51 1.89
N HIS A 75 -21.71 2.35 1.72
CA HIS A 75 -22.38 2.48 0.42
C HIS A 75 -22.40 3.90 -0.18
N GLY A 76 -21.93 4.95 0.53
CA GLY A 76 -22.04 6.34 0.05
C GLY A 76 -20.75 7.16 0.05
N SER A 77 -19.92 7.09 1.10
CA SER A 77 -18.96 8.17 1.38
C SER A 77 -17.47 7.82 1.27
N LEU A 78 -17.06 6.55 1.24
CA LEU A 78 -15.64 6.18 1.06
C LEU A 78 -15.22 6.00 -0.41
N SER A 79 -16.16 6.09 -1.35
CA SER A 79 -15.81 6.11 -2.78
C SER A 79 -14.83 7.24 -3.09
N LEU A 80 -14.89 8.35 -2.36
CA LEU A 80 -13.98 9.49 -2.52
C LEU A 80 -12.62 9.31 -1.81
N LEU A 81 -12.57 8.72 -0.62
CA LEU A 81 -11.32 8.46 0.11
C LEU A 81 -10.50 7.33 -0.54
N LEU A 82 -11.18 6.28 -1.03
CA LEU A 82 -10.54 5.19 -1.77
C LEU A 82 -10.22 5.61 -3.20
N LYS A 83 -11.06 6.42 -3.86
CA LYS A 83 -10.63 7.11 -5.09
C LYS A 83 -9.46 8.04 -4.82
N ARG A 84 -9.28 8.67 -3.66
CA ARG A 84 -8.08 9.49 -3.40
C ARG A 84 -6.81 8.64 -3.23
N ILE A 85 -6.95 7.43 -2.68
CA ILE A 85 -5.88 6.41 -2.65
C ILE A 85 -5.60 5.85 -4.06
N TYR A 86 -6.61 5.78 -4.95
CA TYR A 86 -6.49 5.21 -6.30
C TYR A 86 -6.32 6.21 -7.46
N GLN A 87 -6.74 7.48 -7.33
CA GLN A 87 -6.84 8.51 -8.39
C GLN A 87 -5.79 9.62 -8.29
N PHE A 88 -4.91 9.63 -7.28
CA PHE A 88 -3.72 10.51 -7.31
C PHE A 88 -2.65 10.05 -8.34
N HIS A 89 -2.97 9.05 -9.16
CA HIS A 89 -2.03 8.33 -10.05
C HIS A 89 -2.36 8.41 -11.55
N THR A 90 -3.21 9.34 -12.02
CA THR A 90 -3.49 9.52 -13.47
C THR A 90 -3.30 10.94 -14.00
N THR A 91 -2.45 11.75 -13.36
CA THR A 91 -1.86 12.95 -13.99
C THR A 91 -0.35 12.86 -13.82
N GLY A 92 0.24 11.91 -14.56
CA GLY A 92 1.63 12.01 -14.98
C GLY A 92 1.65 12.94 -16.18
N ASP A 93 1.99 14.20 -15.93
CA ASP A 93 2.56 15.05 -16.97
C ASP A 93 4.04 14.68 -17.10
N PHE A 94 4.35 14.05 -18.23
CA PHE A 94 5.62 13.88 -18.96
C PHE A 94 6.93 13.77 -18.18
#